data_AF-A0A451AGM5-F1
#
_entry.id   AF-A0A451AGM5-F1
#
_cell.length_a   1.000
_cell.length_b   1.000
_cell.length_c   1.000
_cell.angle_alpha   90.00
_cell.angle_beta   90.00
_cell.angle_gamma   90.00
#
_symmetry.space_group_name_H-M   'P 1'
#
loop_
_entity.id
_entity.type
_entity.pdbx_description
1 polymer ?
#
loop_
_entity_poly.entity_id
_entity_poly.type
_entity_poly.pdbx_seq_one_letter_code
_entity_poly.pdbx_strand_id
1 'polypeptide(L)' 'MPHYSEEFKEKLVREMMSPGGRSVSEIHRASGISENRLFRERRTLVLFPDRNRHSSRL' A
#
# COMPACT_ATOMS: atom_id res chain seq x y z
N MET A 1 16.17 -2.09 -3.27
CA MET A 1 14.98 -1.52 -2.58
C MET A 1 14.40 -2.63 -1.72
N PRO A 2 13.99 -2.39 -0.46
CA PRO A 2 13.30 -3.41 0.32
C PRO A 2 12.07 -3.91 -0.45
N HIS A 3 12.07 -5.21 -0.75
CA HIS A 3 10.98 -5.88 -1.46
C HIS A 3 9.87 -6.19 -0.48
N TYR A 4 8.98 -5.23 -0.27
CA TYR A 4 7.74 -5.48 0.45
C TYR A 4 6.82 -6.35 -0.40
N SER A 5 6.22 -7.37 0.22
CA SER A 5 5.24 -8.23 -0.44
C SER A 5 4.05 -7.41 -0.94
N GLU A 6 3.42 -7.89 -2.00
CA GLU A 6 2.26 -7.23 -2.60
C GLU A 6 1.06 -7.22 -1.65
N GLU A 7 0.89 -8.28 -0.86
CA GLU A 7 -0.10 -8.35 0.22
C GLU A 7 0.11 -7.26 1.28
N PHE A 8 1.36 -7.01 1.65
CA PHE A 8 1.69 -5.95 2.61
C PHE A 8 1.32 -4.58 2.05
N LYS A 9 1.64 -4.30 0.79
CA LYS A 9 1.27 -3.05 0.10
C LYS A 9 -0.24 -2.86 0.03
N GLU A 10 -0.99 -3.93 -0.24
CA GLU A 10 -2.45 -3.87 -0.29
C GLU A 10 -3.04 -3.53 1.07
N LYS A 11 -2.62 -4.26 2.12
CA LYS A 11 -3.09 -4.00 3.49
C LYS A 11 -2.77 -2.58 3.91
N LEU A 12 -1.58 -2.08 3.56
CA LEU A 12 -1.13 -0.72 3.82
C LEU A 12 -2.02 0.33 3.13
N VAL A 13 -2.33 0.13 1.84
CA VAL A 13 -3.18 1.05 1.09
C VAL A 13 -4.63 0.99 1.56
N ARG A 14 -5.14 -0.20 1.90
CA ARG A 14 -6.47 -0.37 2.50
C ARG A 14 -6.57 0.36 3.84
N GLU A 15 -5.53 0.29 4.67
CA GLU A 15 -5.45 1.09 5.89
C GLU A 15 -5.48 2.59 5.55
N MET A 16 -4.69 3.06 4.58
CA MET A 16 -4.70 4.48 4.16
C MET A 16 -6.04 4.97 3.59
N MET A 17 -6.88 4.07 3.07
CA MET A 17 -8.18 4.39 2.50
C MET A 17 -9.35 4.21 3.46
N SER A 18 -9.11 3.64 4.64
CA SER A 18 -10.14 3.45 5.65
C SER A 18 -10.54 4.80 6.27
N PRO A 19 -11.84 5.08 6.50
CA PRO A 19 -12.33 6.37 7.05
C PRO A 19 -11.90 6.68 8.50
N GLY A 20 -10.97 5.91 9.06
CA GLY A 20 -10.26 6.18 10.33
C GLY A 20 -8.87 5.54 10.36
N GLY A 21 -8.31 5.25 9.19
CA GLY A 21 -6.99 4.62 9.07
C GLY A 21 -5.84 5.62 9.21
N ARG A 22 -4.62 5.09 9.20
CA ARG A 22 -3.40 5.88 9.38
C ARG A 22 -3.12 6.76 8.17
N SER A 23 -2.74 8.00 8.42
CA SER A 23 -2.31 8.93 7.38
C SER A 23 -0.98 8.49 6.76
N VAL A 24 -0.72 8.93 5.53
CA VAL A 24 0.54 8.67 4.79
C VAL A 24 1.76 9.01 5.66
N SER A 25 1.72 10.13 6.39
CA SER A 25 2.82 10.57 7.24
C SER A 25 3.00 9.71 8.50
N GLU A 26 1.91 9.16 9.06
CA GLU A 26 1.99 8.21 10.17
C GLU A 26 2.60 6.88 9.72
N ILE A 27 2.21 6.40 8.54
CA ILE A 27 2.76 5.19 7.95
C ILE A 27 4.23 5.39 7.57
N HIS A 28 4.60 6.55 7.03
CA HIS A 28 6.00 6.89 6.75
C HIS A 28 6.84 6.84 8.02
N ARG A 29 6.36 7.43 9.13
CA ARG A 29 7.04 7.37 10.43
C ARG A 29 7.11 5.95 11.02
N ALA A 30 6.06 5.15 10.86
CA ALA A 30 6.00 3.80 11.42
C ALA A 30 6.76 2.75 10.60
N SER A 31 6.79 2.87 9.27
CA SER A 31 7.34 1.86 8.35
C SER A 31 8.68 2.28 7.72
N GLY A 32 9.04 3.56 7.80
CA GLY A 32 10.19 4.13 7.09
C GLY A 32 10.01 4.21 5.57
N ILE A 33 8.81 3.91 5.04
CA ILE A 33 8.54 3.97 3.61
C ILE A 33 8.32 5.41 3.20
N SER A 34 9.08 5.88 2.20
CA SER A 34 8.94 7.24 1.69
C SER A 34 7.51 7.55 1.23
N GLU A 35 7.04 8.75 1.57
CA GLU A 35 5.68 9.18 1.24
C GLU A 35 5.39 9.08 -0.26
N ASN A 36 6.38 9.40 -1.11
CA ASN A 36 6.25 9.27 -2.57
C ASN A 36 5.90 7.84 -3.01
N ARG A 37 6.47 6.83 -2.35
CA ARG A 37 6.17 5.41 -2.63
C ARG A 37 4.76 5.06 -2.17
N LEU A 38 4.33 5.55 -1.02
CA LEU A 38 2.97 5.37 -0.49
C LEU A 38 1.92 5.98 -1.42
N PHE A 39 2.16 7.19 -1.93
CA PHE A 39 1.28 7.84 -2.91
C PHE A 39 1.16 7.05 -4.20
N ARG A 40 2.29 6.54 -4.72
CA ARG A 40 2.30 5.70 -5.92
C ARG A 40 1.51 4.40 -5.71
N GLU A 41 1.68 3.75 -4.57
CA GLU A 41 0.99 2.52 -4.23
C GLU A 41 -0.52 2.75 -4.09
N ARG A 42 -0.91 3.79 -3.35
CA ARG A 42 -2.30 4.24 -3.20
C ARG A 42 -2.95 4.49 -4.57
N ARG A 43 -2.26 5.24 -5.44
CA ARG A 43 -2.77 5.58 -6.77
C ARG A 43 -2.90 4.35 -7.67
N THR A 44 -1.97 3.40 -7.58
CA THR A 44 -1.98 2.18 -8.40
C THR A 44 -3.17 1.29 -8.03
N LEU A 45 -3.44 1.07 -6.75
CA LEU A 45 -4.55 0.24 -6.27
C LEU A 45 -5.93 0.88 -6.48
N VAL A 46 -6.04 2.21 -6.45
CA VAL A 46 -7.28 2.91 -6.80
C VAL A 46 -7.62 2.77 -8.28
N LEU A 47 -6.62 2.89 -9.15
CA LEU A 47 -6.82 2.84 -10.59
C LEU A 47 -6.91 1.40 -11.12
N PHE A 48 -6.25 0.45 -10.47
CA PHE A 48 -6.16 -0.94 -10.91
C PHE A 48 -6.32 -1.91 -9.72
N PRO A 49 -7.52 -2.03 -9.14
CA PRO A 49 -7.76 -2.89 -7.98
C PRO A 49 -7.56 -4.39 -8.27
N ASP A 50 -7.77 -4.83 -9.52
CA ASP A 50 -7.73 -6.25 -9.90
C ASP A 50 -6.33 -6.79 -10.21
N ARG A 51 -5.34 -5.90 -10.41
CA ARG A 51 -3.95 -6.31 -10.73
C ARG A 51 -3.29 -7.11 -9.60
N ASN A 52 -3.79 -7.01 -8.37
CA ASN A 52 -3.20 -7.65 -7.21
C ASN A 52 -3.71 -9.08 -6.93
N ARG A 53 -4.67 -9.59 -7.73
CA ARG A 53 -5.31 -10.89 -7.49
C ARG A 53 -4.54 -12.10 -8.03
N HIS A 54 -3.36 -11.90 -8.61
CA HIS A 54 -2.66 -12.92 -9.41
C HIS A 54 -1.48 -13.62 -8.71
N SER A 55 -1.16 -13.28 -7.45
CA SER A 55 -0.03 -13.90 -6.74
C SER A 55 -0.45 -14.82 -5.58
N SER A 56 -1.57 -15.55 -5.71
CA SER A 56 -2.05 -16.54 -4.73
C SER A 56 -2.45 -17.88 -5.37
N ARG A 57 -1.73 -18.31 -6.41
CA ARG A 57 -1.84 -19.64 -7.01
C ARG A 57 -0.46 -20.16 -7.40
N LEU A 58 0.34 -20.56 -6.40
CA LEU A 58 1.36 -21.60 -6.53
C LEU A 58 1.43 -22.36 -5.20
#